data_AF-A0A1B0D362-F1
#
_entry.id   AF-A0A1B0D362-F1
#
_cell.length_a   1.000
_cell.length_b   1.000
_cell.length_c   1.000
_cell.angle_alpha   90.00
_cell.angle_beta   90.00
_cell.angle_gamma   90.00
#
_symmetry.space_group_name_H-M   'P 1'
#
loop_
_entity.id
_entity.type
_entity.pdbx_description
1 polymer ?
#
loop_
_entity_poly.entity_id
_entity_poly.type
_entity_poly.pdbx_seq_one_letter_code
_entity_poly.pdbx_strand_id
1 'polypeptide(L)'
;MRIMRLICQIAAVVCALVVSCGAYVAQDHHPVGYSYAKFSGPVSGPEHEVLVKDDHGHGHKVDYIAKPDYHFAYGVEDPKSHVSQSRKETRHGDAVHGEYT
;
A
#
# COMPACT_ATOMS: atom_id res chain seq x y z
N MET A 1 -16.26 -42.02 49.00
CA MET A 1 -16.96 -41.05 48.13
C MET A 1 -16.36 -39.65 48.11
N ARG A 2 -15.82 -39.10 49.22
CA ARG A 2 -15.23 -37.74 49.27
C ARG A 2 -13.91 -37.60 48.49
N ILE A 3 -13.03 -38.60 48.56
CA ILE A 3 -11.73 -38.62 47.84
C ILE A 3 -11.92 -38.62 46.32
N MET A 4 -12.86 -39.43 45.81
CA MET A 4 -13.15 -39.49 44.37
C MET A 4 -13.72 -38.18 43.82
N ARG A 5 -14.51 -37.45 44.62
CA ARG A 5 -15.01 -36.10 44.26
C ARG A 5 -13.88 -35.07 44.25
N LEU A 6 -12.93 -35.15 45.18
CA LEU A 6 -11.78 -34.25 45.25
C LEU A 6 -10.84 -34.43 44.04
N ILE A 7 -10.54 -35.68 43.67
CA ILE A 7 -9.71 -36.00 42.50
C ILE A 7 -10.36 -35.49 41.21
N CYS A 8 -11.69 -35.67 41.07
CA CYS A 8 -12.42 -35.21 39.90
C CYS A 8 -12.44 -33.67 39.79
N GLN A 9 -12.57 -32.95 40.91
CA GLN A 9 -12.49 -31.49 40.91
C GLN A 9 -11.08 -30.97 40.61
N ILE A 10 -10.03 -31.59 41.16
CA ILE A 10 -8.64 -31.22 40.85
C ILE A 10 -8.36 -31.45 39.36
N ALA A 11 -8.77 -32.59 38.80
CA ALA A 11 -8.60 -32.89 37.38
C ALA A 11 -9.34 -31.88 36.49
N ALA A 12 -10.56 -31.48 36.86
CA ALA A 12 -11.34 -30.47 36.13
C ALA A 12 -10.67 -29.09 36.17
N VAL A 13 -10.15 -28.67 37.32
CA VAL A 13 -9.43 -27.39 37.48
C VAL A 13 -8.12 -27.40 36.69
N VAL A 14 -7.36 -28.49 36.74
CA VAL A 14 -6.13 -28.64 35.95
C VAL A 14 -6.44 -28.57 34.46
N CYS A 15 -7.43 -29.32 33.96
CA CYS A 15 -7.85 -29.25 32.57
C CYS A 15 -8.26 -27.82 32.14
N ALA A 16 -9.02 -27.11 32.99
CA ALA A 16 -9.41 -25.73 32.69
C ALA A 16 -8.18 -24.80 32.57
N LEU A 17 -7.19 -24.95 33.46
CA LEU A 17 -5.94 -24.17 33.43
C LEU A 17 -5.05 -24.50 32.23
N VAL A 18 -5.03 -25.75 31.74
CA VAL A 18 -4.26 -26.13 30.54
C VAL A 18 -4.96 -25.66 29.25
N VAL A 19 -6.29 -25.64 29.23
CA VAL A 19 -7.06 -25.10 28.09
C VAL A 19 -6.92 -23.59 28.00
N SER A 20 -7.05 -22.87 29.12
CA SER A 20 -6.78 -21.44 29.13
C SER A 20 -5.30 -21.23 28.77
N CYS A 21 -4.38 -21.97 29.41
CA CYS A 21 -3.02 -22.35 28.99
C CYS A 21 -2.66 -22.05 27.53
N GLY A 22 -3.12 -22.97 26.68
CA GLY A 22 -2.85 -22.97 25.25
C GLY A 22 -3.56 -21.87 24.47
N ALA A 23 -4.66 -21.31 24.98
CA ALA A 23 -5.38 -20.23 24.30
C ALA A 23 -4.58 -18.91 24.30
N TYR A 24 -3.80 -18.63 25.35
CA TYR A 24 -2.99 -17.40 25.38
C TYR A 24 -1.74 -17.48 24.49
N VAL A 25 -1.20 -18.67 24.25
CA VAL A 25 0.02 -18.84 23.42
C VAL A 25 -0.29 -18.74 21.92
N ALA A 26 -1.56 -18.81 21.51
CA ALA A 26 -1.98 -18.84 20.12
C ALA A 26 -2.21 -17.47 19.46
N GLN A 27 -1.96 -16.37 20.17
CA GLN A 27 -2.21 -15.02 19.66
C GLN A 27 -0.90 -14.28 19.40
N ASP A 28 -0.33 -14.34 18.19
CA ASP A 28 0.57 -13.28 17.69
C ASP A 28 0.95 -13.41 16.19
N HIS A 29 0.10 -14.02 15.36
CA HIS A 29 0.26 -13.93 13.90
C HIS A 29 -0.61 -12.80 13.35
N HIS A 30 -0.18 -11.54 13.53
CA HIS A 30 -0.79 -10.43 12.81
C HIS A 30 -0.41 -10.50 11.32
N PRO A 31 -1.35 -10.28 10.40
CA PRO A 31 -1.03 -10.18 8.97
C PRO A 31 -0.04 -9.04 8.74
N VAL A 32 0.99 -9.31 7.94
CA VAL A 32 2.02 -8.32 7.59
C VAL A 32 1.43 -7.22 6.71
N GLY A 33 1.73 -5.97 7.03
CA GLY A 33 1.37 -4.83 6.20
C GLY A 33 2.22 -4.74 4.94
N TYR A 34 1.71 -4.06 3.91
CA TYR A 34 2.42 -3.79 2.67
C TYR A 34 2.18 -2.36 2.19
N SER A 35 3.09 -1.89 1.34
CA SER A 35 2.93 -0.64 0.63
C SER A 35 3.36 -0.81 -0.82
N TYR A 36 2.84 0.04 -1.70
CA TYR A 36 3.22 0.05 -3.10
C TYR A 36 3.28 1.48 -3.62
N ALA A 37 4.11 1.68 -4.64
CA ALA A 37 4.15 2.88 -5.45
C ALA A 37 4.41 2.47 -6.90
N LYS A 38 3.64 3.03 -7.83
CA LYS A 38 3.76 2.78 -9.26
C LYS A 38 3.67 4.09 -10.01
N PHE A 39 4.57 4.26 -10.97
CA PHE A 39 4.58 5.39 -11.89
C PHE A 39 4.79 4.90 -13.33
N SER A 40 4.08 5.52 -14.28
CA SER A 40 4.26 5.36 -15.71
C SER A 40 4.03 6.72 -16.38
N GLY A 41 4.81 7.08 -17.40
CA GLY A 41 4.82 8.41 -18.02
C GLY A 41 6.24 8.93 -18.21
N PRO A 42 6.48 10.26 -18.30
CA PRO A 42 5.53 11.38 -18.11
C PRO A 42 4.70 11.74 -19.35
N VAL A 43 4.99 11.11 -20.50
CA VAL A 43 4.39 11.42 -21.80
C VAL A 43 4.04 10.13 -22.53
N SER A 44 3.13 10.22 -23.50
CA SER A 44 2.78 9.12 -24.41
C SER A 44 2.82 9.56 -25.87
N GLY A 45 3.08 8.58 -26.74
CA GLY A 45 3.13 8.80 -28.19
C GLY A 45 4.48 9.37 -28.69
N PRO A 46 4.53 9.76 -29.98
CA PRO A 46 5.73 10.33 -30.57
C PRO A 46 5.98 11.75 -30.05
N GLU A 47 7.26 12.10 -29.95
CA GLU A 47 7.71 13.46 -29.70
C GLU A 47 7.75 14.29 -30.99
N HIS A 48 7.61 15.61 -30.85
CA HIS A 48 7.70 16.57 -31.94
C HIS A 48 8.82 17.55 -31.69
N GLU A 49 9.74 17.62 -32.65
CA GLU A 49 10.84 18.58 -32.63
C GLU A 49 10.32 20.00 -32.87
N VAL A 50 10.79 20.95 -32.07
CA VAL A 50 10.49 22.37 -32.18
C VAL A 50 11.78 23.19 -32.15
N LEU A 51 11.81 24.24 -32.97
CA LEU A 51 12.93 25.20 -33.00
C LEU A 51 12.62 26.37 -32.07
N VAL A 52 13.33 26.42 -30.95
CA VAL A 52 13.26 27.50 -29.96
C VAL A 52 14.26 28.58 -30.37
N LYS A 53 13.83 29.85 -30.38
CA LYS A 53 14.73 30.99 -30.62
C LYS A 53 15.62 31.20 -29.39
N ASP A 54 16.91 31.43 -29.61
CA ASP A 54 17.81 31.87 -28.55
C ASP A 54 17.77 33.40 -28.42
N ASP A 55 17.57 33.88 -27.19
CA ASP A 55 17.55 35.31 -26.85
C ASP A 55 18.95 35.95 -26.91
N HIS A 56 20.03 35.15 -26.95
CA HIS A 56 21.41 35.63 -27.02
C HIS A 56 21.96 35.73 -28.46
N GLY A 57 21.11 35.51 -29.47
CA GLY A 57 21.48 35.72 -30.87
C GLY A 57 22.42 34.66 -31.46
N HIS A 58 22.58 33.50 -30.81
CA HIS A 58 23.41 32.40 -31.33
C HIS A 58 22.67 31.42 -32.25
N GLY A 59 21.38 31.66 -32.55
CA GLY A 59 20.61 30.88 -33.53
C GLY A 59 19.36 30.22 -32.95
N HIS A 60 18.98 29.07 -33.52
CA HIS A 60 17.86 28.25 -33.05
C HIS A 60 18.37 27.06 -32.24
N LYS A 61 17.70 26.76 -31.12
CA LYS A 61 17.89 25.54 -30.32
C LYS A 61 16.79 24.54 -30.68
N VAL A 62 17.16 23.27 -30.82
CA VAL A 62 16.21 22.17 -30.96
C VAL A 62 15.67 21.77 -29.58
N ASP A 63 14.35 21.64 -29.47
CA ASP A 63 13.64 21.13 -28.29
C ASP A 63 12.54 20.14 -28.71
N TYR A 64 11.95 19.42 -27.76
CA TYR A 64 10.96 18.38 -28.02
C TYR A 64 9.70 18.55 -27.18
N ILE A 65 8.53 18.43 -27.82
CA ILE A 65 7.22 18.46 -27.16
C ILE A 65 6.53 17.12 -27.35
N ALA A 66 5.99 16.57 -26.28
CA ALA A 66 5.18 15.35 -26.30
C ALA A 66 3.92 15.54 -25.44
N LYS A 67 2.89 14.73 -25.70
CA LYS A 67 1.62 14.78 -24.97
C LYS A 67 1.83 14.31 -23.53
N PRO A 68 1.53 15.13 -22.50
CA PRO A 68 1.59 14.69 -21.11
C PRO A 68 0.63 13.54 -20.84
N ASP A 69 1.14 12.44 -20.31
CA ASP A 69 0.36 11.24 -20.03
C ASP A 69 1.08 10.44 -18.95
N TYR A 70 0.53 10.45 -17.74
CA TYR A 70 1.09 9.71 -16.64
C TYR A 70 0.03 8.98 -15.83
N HIS A 71 0.48 7.90 -15.19
CA HIS A 71 -0.29 7.11 -14.25
C HIS A 71 0.54 6.97 -12.99
N PHE A 72 -0.02 7.45 -11.88
CA PHE A 72 0.58 7.35 -10.57
C PHE A 72 -0.36 6.62 -9.62
N ALA A 73 0.15 5.70 -8.82
CA ALA A 73 -0.61 5.04 -7.78
C ALA A 73 0.27 4.73 -6.58
N TYR A 74 -0.27 4.94 -5.38
CA TYR A 74 0.36 4.48 -4.16
C TYR A 74 -0.69 3.99 -3.16
N GLY A 75 -0.28 3.13 -2.24
CA GLY A 75 -1.14 2.70 -1.15
C GLY A 75 -0.37 2.04 -0.03
N VAL A 76 -1.00 2.00 1.14
CA VAL A 76 -0.51 1.36 2.36
C VAL A 76 -1.66 0.58 2.98
N GLU A 77 -1.40 -0.69 3.26
CA GLU A 77 -2.28 -1.56 4.04
C GLU A 77 -1.48 -2.06 5.24
N ASP A 78 -1.86 -1.66 6.45
CA ASP A 78 -1.24 -2.10 7.70
C ASP A 78 -2.33 -2.52 8.71
N PRO A 79 -2.54 -3.84 8.86
CA PRO A 79 -3.51 -4.38 9.80
C PRO A 79 -3.21 -4.05 11.26
N LYS A 80 -1.94 -3.82 11.62
CA LYS A 80 -1.53 -3.55 13.01
C LYS A 80 -1.90 -2.14 13.43
N SER A 81 -1.76 -1.17 12.54
CA SER A 81 -2.12 0.22 12.79
C SER A 81 -3.52 0.60 12.27
N HIS A 82 -4.24 -0.36 11.68
CA HIS A 82 -5.54 -0.16 11.04
C HIS A 82 -5.51 0.90 9.94
N VAL A 83 -4.42 0.96 9.18
CA VAL A 83 -4.27 1.86 8.03
C VAL A 83 -4.63 1.12 6.76
N SER A 84 -5.62 1.61 6.04
CA SER A 84 -5.93 1.21 4.67
C SER A 84 -6.15 2.48 3.88
N GLN A 85 -5.16 2.86 3.07
CA GLN A 85 -5.21 4.07 2.27
C GLN A 85 -4.62 3.84 0.88
N SER A 86 -5.20 4.51 -0.11
CA SER A 86 -4.71 4.48 -1.47
C SER A 86 -4.97 5.79 -2.20
N ARG A 87 -4.08 6.14 -3.12
CA ARG A 87 -4.30 7.22 -4.08
C ARG A 87 -3.88 6.77 -5.45
N LYS A 88 -4.65 7.15 -6.44
CA LYS A 88 -4.27 7.03 -7.84
C LYS A 88 -4.59 8.32 -8.57
N GLU A 89 -3.71 8.70 -9.48
CA GLU A 89 -3.85 9.87 -10.32
C GLU A 89 -3.47 9.49 -11.74
N THR A 90 -4.26 9.96 -12.70
CA THR A 90 -3.97 9.82 -14.12
C THR A 90 -4.05 11.18 -14.79
N ARG A 91 -3.10 11.44 -15.69
CA ARG A 91 -3.12 12.60 -16.57
C ARG A 91 -3.23 12.14 -18.01
N HIS A 92 -4.05 12.81 -18.78
CA HIS A 92 -4.16 12.63 -20.22
C HIS A 92 -4.30 13.99 -20.91
N GLY A 93 -3.19 14.48 -21.48
CA GLY A 93 -3.09 15.83 -22.02
C GLY A 93 -3.25 16.87 -20.90
N ASP A 94 -4.34 17.64 -20.95
CA ASP A 94 -4.65 18.67 -19.95
C ASP A 94 -5.61 18.18 -18.85
N ALA A 95 -6.21 17.00 -19.02
CA ALA A 95 -7.11 16.44 -18.03
C ALA A 95 -6.34 15.64 -16.98
N VAL A 96 -6.65 15.88 -15.70
CA VAL A 96 -6.11 15.13 -14.56
C VAL A 96 -7.28 14.58 -13.75
N HIS A 97 -7.22 13.30 -13.40
CA HIS A 97 -8.23 12.62 -12.59
C HIS A 97 -7.53 11.91 -11.43
N GLY A 98 -8.16 11.91 -10.26
CA GLY A 98 -7.64 11.23 -9.09
C GLY A 98 -8.72 10.56 -8.26
N GLU A 99 -8.36 9.46 -7.61
CA GLU A 99 -9.18 8.80 -6.60
C GLU A 99 -8.34 8.62 -5.32
N TYR A 100 -8.98 8.85 -4.18
CA TYR A 100 -8.35 8.93 -2.87
C TYR A 100 -9.22 8.13 -1.89
N THR A 101 -8.64 7.19 -1.18
CA THR A 101 -9.31 6.35 -0.18
C THR A 101 -8.44 6.24 1.06
#